data_AF-A0A662GV69-F1
#
_entry.id   AF-A0A662GV69-F1
#
_cell.length_a   1.000
_cell.length_b   1.000
_cell.length_c   1.000
_cell.angle_alpha   90.00
_cell.angle_beta   90.00
_cell.angle_gamma   90.00
#
_symmetry.space_group_name_H-M   'P 1'
#
loop_
_entity.id
_entity.type
_entity.pdbx_description
1 polymer ?
#
loop_
_entity_poly.entity_id
_entity_poly.type
_entity_poly.pdbx_seq_one_letter_code
_entity_poly.pdbx_strand_id
1 'polypeptide(L)'
;MRNLLSRLLSFFRRPSVKTLADIRGIDTLRKFLGKKIYYNGAFVGELEKIIADKNNKSPKKIIVKTPSNKLYKLKPRLVVIENGLLKLSKKLPDLPHTAERKLVENEKIEKYSAEYLSSVETIVDEIKKLRDRILKLDEKLIDGEIDLKTFKIIRKDLEIKIQELTRKGKEPIKKLKDHLRTVYKQKMLLEREVERYKVKIMLKEVSEEEIKGRLEALNDKIGELDTEINRVKSIIDTYEILSSETTREEFLISNEMLTQIFES
;
A
#
# COMPACT_ATOMS: atom_id res chain seq x y z
N MET A 1 -58.94 -16.43 -22.45
CA MET A 1 -58.20 -15.14 -22.48
C MET A 1 -57.17 -14.94 -21.36
N ARG A 2 -57.35 -15.46 -20.12
CA ARG A 2 -56.35 -15.34 -19.03
C ARG A 2 -54.94 -15.92 -19.34
N ASN A 3 -54.86 -17.00 -20.13
CA ASN A 3 -53.59 -17.70 -20.42
C ASN A 3 -52.73 -17.04 -21.54
N LEU A 4 -53.31 -16.11 -22.31
CA LEU A 4 -52.59 -15.34 -23.34
C LEU A 4 -51.93 -14.10 -22.74
N LEU A 5 -52.61 -13.41 -21.81
CA LEU A 5 -52.06 -12.30 -21.03
C LEU A 5 -50.88 -12.74 -20.15
N SER A 6 -50.93 -13.93 -19.54
CA SER A 6 -49.81 -14.47 -18.75
C SER A 6 -48.57 -14.81 -19.60
N ARG A 7 -48.77 -15.22 -20.86
CA ARG A 7 -47.68 -15.49 -21.82
C ARG A 7 -47.07 -14.20 -22.41
N LEU A 8 -47.89 -13.18 -22.66
CA LEU A 8 -47.42 -11.85 -23.06
C LEU A 8 -46.71 -11.11 -21.91
N LEU A 9 -47.19 -11.26 -20.67
CA LEU A 9 -46.51 -10.73 -19.46
C LEU A 9 -45.20 -11.46 -19.15
N SER A 10 -45.04 -12.74 -19.52
CA SER A 10 -43.76 -13.44 -19.39
C SER A 10 -42.69 -12.94 -20.36
N PHE A 11 -43.08 -12.36 -21.50
CA PHE A 11 -42.15 -11.76 -22.46
C PHE A 11 -41.52 -10.45 -21.96
N PHE A 12 -42.23 -9.70 -21.11
CA PHE A 12 -41.72 -8.48 -20.46
C PHE A 12 -41.05 -8.74 -19.11
N ARG A 13 -40.96 -10.00 -18.67
CA ARG A 13 -40.33 -10.36 -17.40
C ARG A 13 -38.82 -10.28 -17.59
N ARG A 14 -38.23 -9.12 -17.28
CA ARG A 14 -36.79 -8.96 -17.05
C ARG A 14 -36.30 -10.18 -16.26
N PRO A 15 -35.15 -10.79 -16.60
CA PRO A 15 -34.61 -11.92 -15.83
C PRO A 15 -34.65 -11.54 -14.36
N SER A 16 -35.40 -12.29 -13.56
CA SER A 16 -35.63 -11.93 -12.16
C SER A 16 -34.29 -12.03 -11.45
N VAL A 17 -33.71 -10.87 -11.16
CA VAL A 17 -32.43 -10.77 -10.45
C VAL A 17 -32.56 -11.54 -9.14
N LYS A 18 -31.76 -12.60 -8.99
CA LYS A 18 -31.84 -13.47 -7.82
C LYS A 18 -31.35 -12.72 -6.59
N THR A 19 -32.19 -12.63 -5.57
CA THR A 19 -31.86 -11.95 -4.30
C THR A 19 -31.79 -12.94 -3.15
N LEU A 20 -31.25 -12.50 -2.00
CA LEU A 20 -31.34 -13.30 -0.77
C LEU A 20 -32.80 -13.60 -0.41
N ALA A 21 -33.76 -12.72 -0.73
CA ALA A 21 -35.19 -12.95 -0.46
C ALA A 21 -35.76 -14.19 -1.18
N ASP A 22 -35.11 -14.64 -2.25
CA ASP A 22 -35.56 -15.78 -3.07
C ASP A 22 -35.02 -17.12 -2.54
N ILE A 23 -34.08 -17.09 -1.58
CA ILE A 23 -33.51 -18.30 -0.98
C ILE A 23 -34.46 -18.88 0.06
N ARG A 24 -34.54 -20.22 0.10
CA ARG A 24 -35.35 -21.00 1.05
C ARG A 24 -34.48 -22.08 1.69
N GLY A 25 -34.73 -22.35 2.97
CA GLY A 25 -34.02 -23.36 3.76
C GLY A 25 -32.95 -22.75 4.68
N ILE A 26 -32.82 -23.30 5.89
CA ILE A 26 -31.87 -22.77 6.88
C ILE A 26 -30.43 -23.07 6.46
N ASP A 27 -30.17 -24.30 5.99
CA ASP A 27 -28.80 -24.73 5.65
C ASP A 27 -28.25 -24.00 4.43
N THR A 28 -29.11 -23.69 3.46
CA THR A 28 -28.74 -22.87 2.29
C THR A 28 -28.48 -21.43 2.70
N LEU A 29 -29.27 -20.84 3.61
CA LEU A 29 -29.03 -19.50 4.13
C LEU A 29 -27.72 -19.40 4.93
N ARG A 30 -27.39 -20.42 5.72
CA ARG A 30 -26.12 -20.46 6.49
C ARG A 30 -24.89 -20.32 5.61
N LYS A 31 -24.92 -20.84 4.37
CA LYS A 31 -23.81 -20.70 3.40
C LYS A 31 -23.50 -19.26 3.00
N PHE A 32 -24.36 -18.30 3.31
CA PHE A 32 -24.14 -16.89 3.02
C PHE A 32 -23.59 -16.12 4.22
N LEU A 33 -23.63 -16.68 5.43
CA LEU A 33 -23.02 -16.05 6.60
C LEU A 33 -21.51 -15.89 6.38
N GLY A 34 -20.98 -14.75 6.78
CA GLY A 34 -19.59 -14.38 6.56
C GLY A 34 -19.24 -13.93 5.14
N LYS A 35 -20.20 -13.93 4.20
CA LYS A 35 -19.93 -13.43 2.85
C LYS A 35 -19.85 -11.90 2.81
N LYS A 36 -18.89 -11.42 2.02
CA LYS A 36 -18.71 -9.99 1.72
C LYS A 36 -19.86 -9.46 0.85
N ILE A 37 -20.33 -8.28 1.19
CA ILE A 37 -21.36 -7.52 0.47
C ILE A 37 -20.69 -6.31 -0.18
N TYR A 38 -21.02 -6.08 -1.44
CA TYR A 38 -20.44 -5.03 -2.26
C TYR A 38 -21.50 -4.05 -2.77
N TYR A 39 -21.07 -2.84 -3.13
CA TYR A 39 -21.87 -1.87 -3.86
C TYR A 39 -20.99 -1.16 -4.87
N ASN A 40 -21.32 -1.24 -6.16
CA ASN A 40 -20.52 -0.67 -7.24
C ASN A 40 -19.04 -1.10 -7.18
N GLY A 41 -18.80 -2.40 -6.95
CA GLY A 41 -17.47 -2.98 -6.75
C GLY A 41 -16.79 -2.71 -5.40
N ALA A 42 -17.26 -1.74 -4.60
CA ALA A 42 -16.67 -1.41 -3.31
C ALA A 42 -17.18 -2.32 -2.20
N PHE A 43 -16.30 -2.74 -1.29
CA PHE A 43 -16.68 -3.53 -0.11
C PHE A 43 -17.47 -2.66 0.89
N VAL A 44 -18.62 -3.18 1.31
CA VAL A 44 -19.55 -2.48 2.20
C VAL A 44 -19.56 -3.09 3.61
N GLY A 45 -19.42 -4.40 3.70
CA GLY A 45 -19.45 -5.13 4.96
C GLY A 45 -19.71 -6.61 4.77
N GLU A 46 -19.75 -7.34 5.87
CA GLU A 46 -19.90 -8.79 5.91
C GLU A 46 -21.29 -9.19 6.43
N LEU A 47 -21.86 -10.25 5.87
CA LEU A 47 -23.16 -10.76 6.30
C LEU A 47 -23.03 -11.51 7.65
N GLU A 48 -23.28 -10.79 8.75
CA GLU A 48 -23.16 -11.30 10.12
C GLU A 48 -24.30 -12.27 10.48
N LYS A 49 -25.54 -11.90 10.16
CA LYS A 49 -26.72 -12.66 10.61
C LYS A 49 -27.86 -12.60 9.62
N ILE A 50 -28.58 -13.72 9.51
CA ILE A 50 -29.81 -13.83 8.73
C ILE A 50 -30.93 -14.27 9.69
N ILE A 51 -32.00 -13.49 9.75
CA ILE A 51 -33.21 -13.82 10.51
C ILE A 51 -34.22 -14.40 9.53
N ALA A 52 -34.50 -15.69 9.64
CA ALA A 52 -35.45 -16.41 8.79
C ALA A 52 -36.87 -16.45 9.39
N ASP A 53 -37.87 -16.53 8.53
CA ASP A 53 -39.26 -16.83 8.87
C ASP A 53 -39.39 -18.26 9.40
N LYS A 54 -40.25 -18.45 10.41
CA LYS A 54 -40.43 -19.76 11.05
C LYS A 54 -41.11 -20.79 10.15
N ASN A 55 -42.03 -20.36 9.28
CA ASN A 55 -42.90 -21.22 8.50
C ASN A 55 -42.25 -21.59 7.17
N ASN A 56 -41.86 -20.59 6.36
CA ASN A 56 -41.34 -20.83 5.01
C ASN A 56 -39.81 -20.83 4.93
N LYS A 57 -39.12 -20.64 6.07
CA LYS A 57 -37.65 -20.60 6.18
C LYS A 57 -36.99 -19.63 5.19
N SER A 58 -37.70 -18.56 4.81
CA SER A 58 -37.17 -17.47 3.99
C SER A 58 -36.52 -16.39 4.84
N PRO A 59 -35.52 -15.64 4.34
CA PRO A 59 -34.93 -14.55 5.11
C PRO A 59 -35.92 -13.38 5.21
N LYS A 60 -36.15 -12.90 6.44
CA LYS A 60 -36.94 -11.69 6.75
C LYS A 60 -36.07 -10.45 6.91
N LYS A 61 -34.94 -10.59 7.60
CA LYS A 61 -34.02 -9.51 7.91
C LYS A 61 -32.60 -10.04 7.84
N ILE A 62 -31.68 -9.18 7.42
CA ILE A 62 -30.24 -9.47 7.43
C ILE A 62 -29.51 -8.39 8.22
N ILE A 63 -28.42 -8.78 8.86
CA ILE A 63 -27.54 -7.90 9.61
C ILE A 63 -26.18 -7.92 8.93
N VAL A 64 -25.68 -6.75 8.59
CA VAL A 64 -24.39 -6.55 7.93
C VAL A 64 -23.45 -5.84 8.89
N LYS A 65 -22.27 -6.39 9.09
CA LYS A 65 -21.20 -5.81 9.89
C LYS A 65 -20.26 -5.02 8.98
N THR A 66 -20.18 -3.72 9.22
CA THR A 66 -19.29 -2.82 8.44
C THR A 66 -17.84 -2.93 8.89
N PRO A 67 -16.87 -2.45 8.10
CA PRO A 67 -15.46 -2.33 8.53
C PRO A 67 -15.28 -1.53 9.82
N SER A 68 -16.19 -0.58 10.09
CA SER A 68 -16.22 0.21 11.34
C SER A 68 -16.79 -0.55 12.56
N ASN A 69 -17.02 -1.86 12.43
CA ASN A 69 -17.64 -2.72 13.44
C ASN A 69 -19.11 -2.38 13.79
N LYS A 70 -19.74 -1.46 13.03
CA LYS A 70 -21.16 -1.12 13.17
C LYS A 70 -22.05 -2.14 12.45
N LEU A 71 -23.18 -2.47 13.07
CA LEU A 71 -24.17 -3.42 12.55
C LEU A 71 -25.35 -2.69 11.88
N TYR A 72 -25.65 -3.05 10.63
CA TYR A 72 -26.74 -2.47 9.84
C TYR A 72 -27.80 -3.51 9.50
N LYS A 73 -29.07 -3.16 9.70
CA LYS A 73 -30.21 -4.02 9.37
C LYS A 73 -30.67 -3.73 7.95
N LEU A 74 -30.64 -4.72 7.07
CA LEU A 74 -31.08 -4.58 5.68
C LEU A 74 -32.23 -5.53 5.35
N LYS A 75 -33.00 -5.16 4.30
CA LYS A 75 -34.03 -6.01 3.73
C LYS A 75 -33.38 -7.02 2.77
N PRO A 76 -33.68 -8.33 2.84
CA PRO A 76 -33.06 -9.35 1.99
C PRO A 76 -33.21 -9.10 0.49
N ARG A 77 -34.31 -8.47 0.07
CA ARG A 77 -34.58 -8.06 -1.33
C ARG A 77 -33.60 -7.02 -1.89
N LEU A 78 -32.84 -6.34 -1.02
CA LEU A 78 -31.82 -5.37 -1.43
C LEU A 78 -30.48 -6.02 -1.73
N VAL A 79 -30.30 -7.30 -1.40
CA VAL A 79 -29.07 -8.03 -1.62
C VAL A 79 -29.26 -9.01 -2.77
N VAL A 80 -28.62 -8.69 -3.89
CA VAL A 80 -28.57 -9.48 -5.11
C VAL A 80 -27.44 -10.50 -5.00
N ILE A 81 -27.66 -11.69 -5.55
CA ILE A 81 -26.69 -12.78 -5.63
C ILE A 81 -26.26 -12.91 -7.08
N GLU A 82 -25.00 -12.65 -7.37
CA GLU A 82 -24.41 -12.81 -8.71
C GLU A 82 -23.07 -13.55 -8.57
N ASN A 83 -22.86 -14.62 -9.34
CA ASN A 83 -21.64 -15.45 -9.31
C ASN A 83 -21.16 -15.84 -7.89
N GLY A 84 -22.10 -16.07 -6.96
CA GLY A 84 -21.78 -16.44 -5.57
C GLY A 84 -21.39 -15.28 -4.65
N LEU A 85 -21.26 -14.06 -5.17
CA LEU A 85 -21.06 -12.81 -4.45
C LEU A 85 -22.39 -12.14 -4.11
N LEU A 86 -22.34 -11.25 -3.11
CA LEU A 86 -23.49 -10.48 -2.66
C LEU A 86 -23.29 -9.00 -3.00
N LYS A 87 -24.28 -8.38 -3.65
CA LYS A 87 -24.26 -6.93 -3.94
C LYS A 87 -25.53 -6.22 -3.53
N LEU A 88 -25.41 -4.94 -3.17
CA LEU A 88 -26.55 -4.07 -2.89
C LEU A 88 -27.15 -3.54 -4.19
N SER A 89 -28.48 -3.61 -4.33
CA SER A 89 -29.19 -3.10 -5.50
C SER A 89 -29.29 -1.57 -5.57
N LYS A 90 -29.01 -0.87 -4.47
CA LYS A 90 -29.01 0.60 -4.42
C LYS A 90 -28.05 1.14 -3.35
N LYS A 91 -27.64 2.39 -3.53
CA LYS A 91 -26.88 3.14 -2.51
C LYS A 91 -27.72 3.28 -1.25
N LEU A 92 -27.11 3.02 -0.10
CA LEU A 92 -27.70 3.31 1.21
C LEU A 92 -26.99 4.54 1.80
N PRO A 93 -27.74 5.54 2.28
CA PRO A 93 -27.15 6.79 2.81
C PRO A 93 -26.34 6.56 4.08
N ASP A 94 -26.70 5.57 4.90
CA ASP A 94 -26.11 5.40 6.23
C ASP A 94 -24.92 4.44 6.29
N LEU A 95 -24.56 3.77 5.18
CA LEU A 95 -23.38 2.92 5.18
C LEU A 95 -22.12 3.75 4.87
N PRO A 96 -21.04 3.58 5.65
CA PRO A 96 -19.78 4.22 5.36
C PRO A 96 -19.25 3.64 4.04
N HIS A 97 -19.51 4.33 2.94
CA HIS A 97 -18.78 4.12 1.70
C HIS A 97 -17.36 4.59 2.01
N THR A 98 -16.38 3.68 1.92
CA THR A 98 -14.97 3.99 2.11
C THR A 98 -14.64 5.23 1.28
N ALA A 99 -14.45 6.35 1.98
CA ALA A 99 -14.35 7.67 1.38
C ALA A 99 -13.18 7.69 0.39
N GLU A 100 -13.52 7.89 -0.89
CA GLU A 100 -12.57 8.25 -1.93
C GLU A 100 -12.00 9.62 -1.57
N ARG A 101 -10.81 9.65 -0.97
CA ARG A 101 -10.03 10.88 -0.90
C ARG A 101 -9.43 11.10 -2.28
N LYS A 102 -9.81 12.22 -2.90
CA LYS A 102 -9.24 12.72 -4.15
C LYS A 102 -7.71 12.71 -4.04
N LEU A 103 -7.06 12.10 -5.03
CA LEU A 103 -5.65 12.32 -5.33
C LEU A 103 -5.49 13.81 -5.68
N VAL A 104 -4.79 14.58 -4.84
CA VAL A 104 -4.49 15.99 -5.10
C VAL A 104 -2.98 16.17 -5.04
N GLU A 105 -2.47 16.85 -6.07
CA GLU A 105 -1.11 17.38 -6.28
C GLU A 105 0.04 16.36 -6.45
N ASN A 106 0.13 15.75 -7.64
CA ASN A 106 1.22 14.81 -7.99
C ASN A 106 2.46 15.49 -8.61
N GLU A 107 2.29 16.46 -9.50
CA GLU A 107 3.41 17.00 -10.30
C GLU A 107 4.47 17.74 -9.48
N LYS A 108 4.07 18.46 -8.42
CA LYS A 108 5.04 19.15 -7.56
C LYS A 108 5.84 18.17 -6.71
N ILE A 109 5.23 17.07 -6.26
CA ILE A 109 5.88 16.09 -5.38
C ILE A 109 6.94 15.28 -6.13
N GLU A 110 6.65 14.88 -7.37
CA GLU A 110 7.58 14.13 -8.24
C GLU A 110 8.86 14.92 -8.60
N LYS A 111 8.74 16.23 -8.82
CA LYS A 111 9.92 17.06 -9.14
C LYS A 111 10.86 17.23 -7.95
N TYR A 112 10.32 17.46 -6.74
CA TYR A 112 11.13 17.61 -5.54
C TYR A 112 11.77 16.28 -5.10
N SER A 113 11.12 15.14 -5.31
CA SER A 113 11.69 13.83 -4.95
C SER A 113 12.93 13.48 -5.77
N ALA A 114 12.94 13.79 -7.07
CA ALA A 114 14.09 13.54 -7.94
C ALA A 114 15.34 14.32 -7.52
N GLU A 115 15.17 15.57 -7.08
CA GLU A 115 16.27 16.42 -6.60
C GLU A 115 16.87 15.87 -5.30
N TYR A 116 16.02 15.50 -4.33
CA TYR A 116 16.49 14.88 -3.09
C TYR A 116 17.15 13.52 -3.33
N LEU A 117 16.61 12.73 -4.27
CA LEU A 117 17.18 11.43 -4.63
C LEU A 117 18.59 11.59 -5.20
N SER A 118 18.77 12.48 -6.17
CA SER A 118 20.08 12.77 -6.77
C SER A 118 21.07 13.32 -5.74
N SER A 119 20.61 14.17 -4.83
CA SER A 119 21.43 14.69 -3.73
C SER A 119 21.95 13.56 -2.82
N VAL A 120 21.09 12.62 -2.42
CA VAL A 120 21.50 11.49 -1.58
C VAL A 120 22.39 10.51 -2.35
N GLU A 121 22.08 10.22 -3.62
CA GLU A 121 22.94 9.39 -4.50
C GLU A 121 24.37 9.94 -4.54
N THR A 122 24.52 11.25 -4.74
CA THR A 122 25.83 11.93 -4.73
C THR A 122 26.54 11.77 -3.39
N ILE A 123 25.83 11.99 -2.27
CA ILE A 123 26.38 11.85 -0.92
C ILE A 123 26.87 10.41 -0.67
N VAL A 124 26.06 9.41 -1.02
CA VAL A 124 26.40 7.99 -0.87
C VAL A 124 27.64 7.64 -1.67
N ASP A 125 27.72 8.08 -2.94
CA ASP A 125 28.87 7.81 -3.79
C ASP A 125 30.15 8.49 -3.30
N GLU A 126 30.04 9.72 -2.78
CA GLU A 126 31.18 10.40 -2.16
C GLU A 126 31.66 9.70 -0.90
N ILE A 127 30.75 9.24 -0.02
CA ILE A 127 31.13 8.48 1.18
C ILE A 127 31.87 7.18 0.79
N LYS A 128 31.37 6.44 -0.20
CA LYS A 128 32.04 5.23 -0.71
C LYS A 128 33.45 5.53 -1.19
N LYS A 129 33.62 6.57 -2.01
CA LYS A 129 34.95 6.99 -2.51
C LYS A 129 35.91 7.39 -1.39
N LEU A 130 35.42 8.02 -0.32
CA LEU A 130 36.26 8.38 0.83
C LEU A 130 36.68 7.14 1.61
N ARG A 131 35.80 6.15 1.78
CA ARG A 131 36.14 4.88 2.41
C ARG A 131 37.16 4.08 1.61
N ASP A 132 37.01 4.02 0.29
CA ASP A 132 38.01 3.39 -0.58
C ASP A 132 39.39 4.07 -0.45
N ARG A 133 39.41 5.38 -0.22
CA ARG A 133 40.66 6.11 0.06
C ARG A 133 41.24 5.78 1.43
N ILE A 134 40.41 5.58 2.45
CA ILE A 134 40.85 5.11 3.77
C ILE A 134 41.47 3.71 3.65
N LEU A 135 40.82 2.79 2.93
CA LEU A 135 41.36 1.45 2.70
C LEU A 135 42.74 1.47 2.02
N LYS A 136 42.89 2.29 0.96
CA LYS A 136 44.20 2.48 0.31
C LYS A 136 45.23 3.13 1.22
N LEU A 137 44.80 3.99 2.14
CA LEU A 137 45.70 4.61 3.11
C LEU A 137 46.18 3.58 4.15
N ASP A 138 45.29 2.67 4.56
CA ASP A 138 45.61 1.56 5.46
C ASP A 138 46.62 0.60 4.82
N GLU A 139 46.44 0.24 3.54
CA GLU A 139 47.40 -0.56 2.76
C GLU A 139 48.80 0.08 2.75
N LYS A 140 48.89 1.38 2.46
CA LYS A 140 50.16 2.11 2.44
C LYS A 140 50.87 2.15 3.79
N LEU A 141 50.12 2.21 4.89
CA LEU A 141 50.69 2.13 6.23
C LEU A 141 51.27 0.74 6.49
N ILE A 142 50.55 -0.32 6.11
CA ILE A 142 50.98 -1.71 6.27
C ILE A 142 52.26 -1.99 5.46
N ASP A 143 52.32 -1.47 4.24
CA ASP A 143 53.48 -1.60 3.35
C ASP A 143 54.67 -0.70 3.78
N GLY A 144 54.48 0.15 4.78
CA GLY A 144 55.50 1.07 5.30
C GLY A 144 55.81 2.24 4.35
N GLU A 145 54.96 2.50 3.36
CA GLU A 145 55.11 3.63 2.42
C GLU A 145 54.90 4.98 3.10
N ILE A 146 54.15 5.01 4.20
CA ILE A 146 53.85 6.22 4.98
C ILE A 146 54.10 5.98 6.47
N ASP A 147 54.48 7.04 7.17
CA ASP A 147 54.64 6.99 8.62
C ASP A 147 53.28 7.12 9.35
N LEU A 148 53.24 6.62 10.59
CA LEU A 148 52.03 6.60 11.41
C LEU A 148 51.44 8.00 11.68
N LYS A 149 52.28 9.05 11.75
CA LYS A 149 51.81 10.41 12.03
C LYS A 149 51.09 10.98 10.80
N THR A 150 51.69 10.81 9.62
CA THR A 150 51.08 11.19 8.34
C THR A 150 49.78 10.43 8.10
N PHE A 151 49.77 9.12 8.35
CA PHE A 151 48.57 8.29 8.28
C PHE A 151 47.44 8.84 9.15
N LYS A 152 47.70 9.11 10.44
CA LYS A 152 46.69 9.58 11.40
C LYS A 152 46.06 10.91 10.98
N ILE A 153 46.85 11.83 10.44
CA ILE A 153 46.36 13.14 9.98
C ILE A 153 45.42 12.95 8.78
N ILE A 154 45.88 12.25 7.74
CA ILE A 154 45.09 12.07 6.51
C ILE A 154 43.81 11.28 6.81
N ARG A 155 43.89 10.22 7.61
CA ARG A 155 42.73 9.40 7.98
C ARG A 155 41.68 10.23 8.71
N LYS A 156 42.09 11.06 9.68
CA LYS A 156 41.19 11.94 10.43
C LYS A 156 40.47 12.94 9.51
N ASP A 157 41.17 13.53 8.54
CA ASP A 157 40.56 14.46 7.59
C ASP A 157 39.51 13.78 6.70
N LEU A 158 39.78 12.54 6.26
CA LEU A 158 38.83 11.73 5.49
C LEU A 158 37.59 11.36 6.32
N GLU A 159 37.78 10.96 7.58
CA GLU A 159 36.71 10.62 8.52
C GLU A 159 35.82 11.84 8.83
N ILE A 160 36.41 13.01 9.07
CA ILE A 160 35.66 14.28 9.24
C ILE A 160 34.78 14.55 8.02
N LYS A 161 35.31 14.37 6.82
CA LYS A 161 34.54 14.60 5.59
C LYS A 161 33.39 13.61 5.43
N ILE A 162 33.58 12.34 5.81
CA ILE A 162 32.50 11.33 5.86
C ILE A 162 31.41 11.76 6.86
N GLN A 163 31.79 12.26 8.04
CA GLN A 163 30.84 12.76 9.04
C GLN A 163 30.04 13.97 8.51
N GLU A 164 30.70 14.91 7.85
CA GLU A 164 30.03 16.08 7.24
C GLU A 164 29.00 15.67 6.18
N LEU A 165 29.38 14.75 5.28
CA LEU A 165 28.49 14.23 4.24
C LEU A 165 27.31 13.48 4.85
N THR A 166 27.57 12.66 5.87
CA THR A 166 26.53 11.98 6.64
C THR A 166 25.58 13.00 7.25
N ARG A 167 26.08 14.08 7.85
CA ARG A 167 25.23 15.14 8.43
C ARG A 167 24.38 15.85 7.37
N LYS A 168 24.96 16.16 6.20
CA LYS A 168 24.26 16.80 5.06
C LYS A 168 23.12 15.92 4.52
N GLY A 169 23.29 14.60 4.52
CA GLY A 169 22.28 13.67 4.00
C GLY A 169 21.01 13.53 4.85
N LYS A 170 21.01 13.99 6.11
CA LYS A 170 19.88 13.78 7.04
C LYS A 170 18.57 14.42 6.56
N GLU A 171 18.63 15.66 6.06
CA GLU A 171 17.43 16.37 5.62
C GLU A 171 16.86 15.81 4.29
N PRO A 172 17.68 15.60 3.23
CA PRO A 172 17.20 14.92 2.02
C PRO A 172 16.58 13.54 2.30
N ILE A 173 17.19 12.73 3.17
CA ILE A 173 16.65 11.42 3.57
C ILE A 173 15.29 11.53 4.24
N LYS A 174 15.11 12.51 5.13
CA LYS A 174 13.81 12.77 5.76
C LYS A 174 12.74 13.09 4.72
N LYS A 175 13.08 13.92 3.73
CA LYS A 175 12.17 14.25 2.61
C LYS A 175 11.84 13.02 1.75
N LEU A 176 12.82 12.17 1.45
CA LEU A 176 12.61 10.93 0.72
C LEU A 176 11.72 9.94 1.50
N LYS A 177 11.82 9.87 2.83
CA LYS A 177 10.90 9.07 3.66
C LYS A 177 9.46 9.57 3.62
N ASP A 178 9.26 10.89 3.64
CA ASP A 178 7.92 11.48 3.50
C ASP A 178 7.35 11.27 2.08
N HIS A 179 8.22 11.32 1.07
CA HIS A 179 7.87 10.95 -0.30
C HIS A 179 7.41 9.49 -0.40
N LEU A 180 8.19 8.54 0.14
CA LEU A 180 7.81 7.12 0.19
C LEU A 180 6.43 6.90 0.82
N ARG A 181 6.11 7.57 1.93
CA ARG A 181 4.77 7.49 2.55
C ARG A 181 3.66 7.94 1.61
N THR A 182 3.94 8.90 0.74
CA THR A 182 2.98 9.42 -0.24
C THR A 182 2.81 8.45 -1.40
N VAL A 183 3.91 7.95 -1.96
CA VAL A 183 3.91 6.95 -3.03
C VAL A 183 3.22 5.65 -2.59
N TYR A 184 3.49 5.15 -1.38
CA TYR A 184 2.78 3.99 -0.82
C TYR A 184 1.27 4.21 -0.69
N LYS A 185 0.83 5.41 -0.28
CA LYS A 185 -0.60 5.74 -0.21
C LYS A 185 -1.23 5.74 -1.60
N GLN A 186 -0.55 6.31 -2.60
CA GLN A 186 -1.02 6.31 -3.98
C GLN A 186 -1.14 4.89 -4.53
N LYS A 187 -0.09 4.07 -4.37
CA LYS A 187 -0.11 2.66 -4.77
C LYS A 187 -1.30 1.91 -4.17
N MET A 188 -1.50 2.04 -2.85
CA MET A 188 -2.62 1.40 -2.16
C MET A 188 -3.99 1.86 -2.69
N LEU A 189 -4.13 3.10 -3.12
CA LEU A 189 -5.38 3.60 -3.72
C LEU A 189 -5.62 2.99 -5.11
N LEU A 190 -4.58 2.90 -5.94
CA LEU A 190 -4.68 2.28 -7.27
C LEU A 190 -4.97 0.77 -7.16
N GLU A 191 -4.29 0.05 -6.26
CA GLU A 191 -4.56 -1.37 -5.99
C GLU A 191 -6.01 -1.61 -5.57
N ARG A 192 -6.55 -0.73 -4.72
CA ARG A 192 -7.98 -0.78 -4.34
C ARG A 192 -8.90 -0.51 -5.53
N GLU A 193 -8.50 0.33 -6.46
CA GLU A 193 -9.27 0.58 -7.68
C GLU A 193 -9.28 -0.63 -8.60
N VAL A 194 -8.13 -1.27 -8.81
CA VAL A 194 -8.02 -2.54 -9.54
C VAL A 194 -8.93 -3.61 -8.91
N GLU A 195 -8.90 -3.76 -7.58
CA GLU A 195 -9.76 -4.71 -6.88
C GLU A 195 -11.24 -4.41 -7.06
N ARG A 196 -11.64 -3.13 -7.04
CA ARG A 196 -13.03 -2.73 -7.33
C ARG A 196 -13.46 -3.15 -8.73
N TYR A 197 -12.61 -2.96 -9.73
CA TYR A 197 -12.90 -3.38 -11.11
C TYR A 197 -13.01 -4.90 -11.25
N LYS A 198 -12.12 -5.67 -10.61
CA LYS A 198 -12.22 -7.14 -10.54
C LYS A 198 -13.55 -7.59 -9.95
N VAL A 199 -13.99 -6.94 -8.86
CA VAL A 199 -15.30 -7.22 -8.26
C VAL A 199 -16.44 -6.87 -9.21
N LYS A 200 -16.37 -5.74 -9.94
CA LYS A 200 -17.40 -5.36 -10.92
C LYS A 200 -17.52 -6.38 -12.05
N ILE A 201 -16.40 -6.92 -12.56
CA ILE A 201 -16.40 -8.01 -13.54
C ILE A 201 -17.10 -9.24 -12.96
N MET A 202 -16.71 -9.67 -11.74
CA MET A 202 -17.34 -10.82 -11.09
C MET A 202 -18.85 -10.62 -10.84
N LEU A 203 -19.29 -9.38 -10.59
CA LEU A 203 -20.69 -9.00 -10.42
C LEU A 203 -21.44 -8.73 -11.74
N LYS A 204 -20.81 -8.96 -12.89
CA LYS A 204 -21.30 -8.68 -14.25
C LYS A 204 -21.85 -7.27 -14.41
N GLU A 205 -21.24 -6.29 -13.73
CA GLU A 205 -21.62 -4.88 -13.82
C GLU A 205 -20.95 -4.19 -15.01
N VAL A 206 -19.83 -4.74 -15.47
CA VAL A 206 -19.04 -4.32 -16.63
C VAL A 206 -18.42 -5.58 -17.25
N SER A 207 -18.15 -5.56 -18.55
CA SER A 207 -17.39 -6.63 -19.21
C SER A 207 -15.89 -6.43 -19.00
N GLU A 208 -15.10 -7.50 -19.15
CA GLU A 208 -13.64 -7.41 -19.06
C GLU A 208 -13.08 -6.58 -20.21
N GLU A 209 -13.64 -6.74 -21.42
CA GLU A 209 -13.24 -5.99 -22.62
C GLU A 209 -13.47 -4.48 -22.47
N GLU A 210 -14.57 -4.07 -21.81
CA GLU A 210 -14.92 -2.66 -21.59
C GLU A 210 -13.88 -1.92 -20.70
N ILE A 211 -13.21 -2.63 -19.81
CA ILE A 211 -12.30 -2.03 -18.83
C ILE A 211 -10.85 -2.50 -18.95
N LYS A 212 -10.54 -3.40 -19.88
CA LYS A 212 -9.20 -3.97 -20.09
C LYS A 212 -8.12 -2.89 -20.18
N GLY A 213 -8.28 -1.91 -21.07
CA GLY A 213 -7.30 -0.83 -21.23
C GLY A 213 -7.13 0.05 -19.98
N ARG A 214 -8.19 0.20 -19.16
CA ARG A 214 -8.09 0.92 -17.88
C ARG A 214 -7.35 0.08 -16.83
N LEU A 215 -7.59 -1.22 -16.78
CA LEU A 215 -6.89 -2.14 -15.89
C LEU A 215 -5.40 -2.23 -16.23
N GLU A 216 -5.06 -2.30 -17.52
CA GLU A 216 -3.68 -2.24 -18.02
C GLU A 216 -3.01 -0.95 -17.56
N ALA A 217 -3.59 0.22 -17.86
CA ALA A 217 -3.04 1.51 -17.44
C ALA A 217 -2.89 1.66 -15.90
N LEU A 218 -3.82 1.11 -15.11
CA LEU A 218 -3.71 1.09 -13.65
C LEU A 218 -2.56 0.20 -13.17
N ASN A 219 -2.41 -1.00 -13.76
CA ASN A 219 -1.34 -1.92 -13.41
C ASN A 219 0.03 -1.37 -13.82
N ASP A 220 0.14 -0.75 -15.00
CA ASP A 220 1.37 -0.10 -15.45
C ASP A 220 1.80 0.98 -14.45
N LYS A 221 0.86 1.83 -14.04
CA LYS A 221 1.11 2.87 -13.03
C LYS A 221 1.50 2.31 -11.66
N ILE A 222 0.89 1.19 -11.24
CA ILE A 222 1.31 0.49 -10.01
C ILE A 222 2.75 -0.01 -10.15
N GLY A 223 3.11 -0.55 -11.31
CA GLY A 223 4.48 -0.99 -11.62
C GLY A 223 5.49 0.16 -11.57
N GLU A 224 5.16 1.31 -12.15
CA GLU A 224 5.98 2.53 -12.07
C GLU A 224 6.23 2.94 -10.61
N LEU A 225 5.17 3.01 -9.79
CA LEU A 225 5.30 3.35 -8.37
C LEU A 225 6.13 2.32 -7.60
N ASP A 226 6.06 1.03 -7.95
CA ASP A 226 6.90 -0.01 -7.36
C ASP A 226 8.39 0.16 -7.69
N THR A 227 8.70 0.51 -8.94
CA THR A 227 10.09 0.80 -9.32
C THR A 227 10.64 2.01 -8.57
N GLU A 228 9.83 3.06 -8.40
CA GLU A 228 10.20 4.26 -7.65
C GLU A 228 10.40 3.94 -6.16
N ILE A 229 9.47 3.21 -5.54
CA ILE A 229 9.59 2.77 -4.13
C ILE A 229 10.89 2.01 -3.93
N ASN A 230 11.20 1.04 -4.80
CA ASN A 230 12.39 0.22 -4.67
C ASN A 230 13.67 1.05 -4.81
N ARG A 231 13.71 1.99 -5.75
CA ARG A 231 14.86 2.88 -5.94
C ARG A 231 15.08 3.78 -4.72
N VAL A 232 14.04 4.47 -4.26
CA VAL A 232 14.14 5.39 -3.12
C VAL A 232 14.46 4.64 -1.82
N LYS A 233 13.89 3.46 -1.63
CA LYS A 233 14.19 2.62 -0.47
C LYS A 233 15.65 2.15 -0.47
N SER A 234 16.14 1.65 -1.60
CA SER A 234 17.52 1.17 -1.73
C SER A 234 18.55 2.25 -1.37
N ILE A 235 18.33 3.49 -1.82
CA ILE A 235 19.26 4.58 -1.49
C ILE A 235 19.19 4.99 -0.02
N ILE A 236 18.00 4.99 0.59
CA ILE A 236 17.83 5.30 2.01
C ILE A 236 18.54 4.24 2.84
N ASP A 237 18.29 2.96 2.54
CA ASP A 237 18.91 1.83 3.25
C ASP A 237 20.44 1.89 3.14
N THR A 238 20.96 2.19 1.95
CA THR A 238 22.42 2.34 1.72
C THR A 238 22.99 3.49 2.56
N TYR A 239 22.35 4.66 2.56
CA TYR A 239 22.80 5.80 3.36
C TYR A 239 22.74 5.49 4.87
N GLU A 240 21.69 4.81 5.35
CA GLU A 240 21.55 4.46 6.76
C GLU A 240 22.63 3.49 7.23
N ILE A 241 22.99 2.49 6.42
CA ILE A 241 24.11 1.59 6.69
C ILE A 241 25.40 2.40 6.84
N LEU A 242 25.74 3.22 5.84
CA LEU A 242 26.96 4.02 5.83
C LEU A 242 27.03 4.98 7.02
N SER A 243 25.91 5.62 7.36
CA SER A 243 25.77 6.54 8.50
C SER A 243 25.94 5.82 9.85
N SER A 244 25.34 4.63 9.99
CA SER A 244 25.39 3.86 11.24
C SER A 244 26.79 3.36 11.58
N GLU A 245 27.56 2.98 10.56
CA GLU A 245 28.96 2.58 10.72
C GLU A 245 29.81 3.75 11.21
N THR A 246 29.58 4.97 10.70
CA THR A 246 30.25 6.19 11.18
C THR A 246 29.92 6.48 12.65
N THR A 247 28.66 6.32 13.07
CA THR A 247 28.31 6.50 14.50
C THR A 247 28.91 5.43 15.41
N ARG A 248 29.16 4.23 14.89
CA ARG A 248 29.81 3.14 15.62
C ARG A 248 31.31 3.40 15.78
N GLU A 249 31.96 3.92 14.74
CA GLU A 249 33.35 4.39 14.79
C GLU A 249 33.52 5.56 15.78
N GLU A 250 32.60 6.53 15.80
CA GLU A 250 32.59 7.61 16.80
C GLU A 250 32.57 7.08 18.25
N PHE A 251 31.77 6.04 18.52
CA PHE A 251 31.67 5.45 19.86
C PHE A 251 32.95 4.70 20.26
N LEU A 252 33.62 4.04 19.31
CA LEU A 252 34.89 3.36 19.55
C LEU A 252 36.03 4.36 19.78
N ILE A 253 36.13 5.41 18.95
CA ILE A 253 37.14 6.47 19.10
C ILE A 253 36.97 7.23 20.41
N SER A 254 35.72 7.53 20.80
CA SER A 254 35.42 8.23 22.06
C SER A 254 35.82 7.38 23.27
N ASN A 255 35.58 6.07 23.23
CA ASN A 255 35.97 5.16 24.30
C ASN A 255 37.50 4.98 24.38
N GLU A 256 38.20 4.87 23.25
CA GLU A 256 39.68 4.82 23.23
C GLU A 256 40.33 6.10 23.77
N MET A 257 39.75 7.26 23.47
CA MET A 257 40.22 8.52 24.04
C MET A 257 39.94 8.62 25.55
N LEU A 258 38.78 8.13 26.01
CA LEU A 258 38.46 8.09 27.43
C LEU A 258 39.37 7.12 28.20
N THR A 259 39.64 5.92 27.67
CA THR A 259 40.56 4.98 28.31
C THR A 259 41.99 5.54 28.36
N GLN A 260 42.47 6.22 27.33
CA GLN A 260 43.77 6.90 27.37
C GLN A 260 43.84 8.01 28.42
N ILE A 261 42.75 8.73 28.70
CA ILE A 261 42.72 9.80 29.72
C ILE A 261 42.69 9.24 31.14
N PHE A 262 42.10 8.06 31.36
CA PHE A 262 41.99 7.43 32.68
C PHE A 262 43.10 6.40 32.97
N GLU A 263 43.89 6.02 31.97
CA GLU A 263 45.04 5.09 32.10
C GLU A 263 46.41 5.77 31.88
N SER A 264 46.47 7.11 31.80
CA SER A 264 47.71 7.91 31.88
C SER A 264 47.78 8.75 33.15
#